data_AF-A0A848Z4Z4-F1
#
_entry.id   AF-A0A848Z4Z4-F1
#
_cell.length_a   1.000
_cell.length_b   1.000
_cell.length_c   1.000
_cell.angle_alpha   90.00
_cell.angle_beta   90.00
_cell.angle_gamma   90.00
#
_symmetry.space_group_name_H-M   'P 1'
#
loop_
_entity.id
_entity.type
_entity.pdbx_description
1 polymer ?
#
loop_
_entity_poly.entity_id
_entity_poly.type
_entity_poly.pdbx_seq_one_letter_code
_entity_poly.pdbx_strand_id
1 'polypeptide(L)' 'VVIHEGRLKTLKRFKDEVKEVREGYECGMAFENYDDIKVGDTIEAFETDEVARAL' A
#
# COMPACT_ATOMS: atom_id res chain seq x y z
N VAL A 1 -8.20 15.41 0.92
CA VAL A 1 -6.81 15.80 1.28
C VAL A 1 -6.02 14.52 1.37
N VAL A 2 -4.91 14.40 0.65
CA VAL A 2 -3.99 13.26 0.76
C VAL A 2 -3.12 13.49 2.00
N ILE A 3 -3.11 12.53 2.92
CA ILE A 3 -2.35 12.61 4.19
C ILE A 3 -0.88 12.27 3.94
N HIS A 4 -0.63 11.19 3.19
CA HIS A 4 0.70 10.68 2.89
C HIS A 4 0.67 9.92 1.56
N GLU A 5 1.70 10.12 0.75
CA GLU A 5 1.98 9.33 -0.45
C GLU A 5 3.35 8.69 -0.26
N GLY A 6 3.41 7.36 -0.38
CA GLY A 6 4.61 6.60 -0.08
C GLY A 6 4.56 5.19 -0.62
N ARG A 7 5.71 4.52 -0.60
CA ARG A 7 5.82 3.12 -1.00
C ARG A 7 5.51 2.20 0.17
N LEU A 8 4.82 1.11 -0.14
CA LEU A 8 4.58 0.02 0.81
C LEU A 8 5.92 -0.66 1.13
N LYS A 9 6.34 -0.59 2.39
CA LYS A 9 7.60 -1.16 2.87
C LYS A 9 7.50 -2.67 3.07
N THR A 10 6.45 -3.11 3.75
CA THR A 10 6.22 -4.52 4.05
C THR A 10 4.75 -4.85 4.03
N LEU A 11 4.41 -5.99 3.44
CA LEU A 11 3.11 -6.62 3.55
C LEU A 11 3.28 -7.98 4.20
N LYS A 12 2.67 -8.15 5.37
CA LYS A 12 2.73 -9.38 6.15
C LYS A 12 1.34 -9.93 6.36
N ARG A 13 1.19 -11.23 6.17
CA ARG A 13 -0.01 -11.96 6.54
C ARG A 13 0.35 -12.83 7.74
N PHE A 14 -0.17 -12.48 8.91
CA PHE A 14 0.22 -13.08 10.19
C PHE A 14 1.73 -12.98 10.45
N LYS A 15 2.49 -14.03 10.15
CA LYS A 15 3.95 -14.10 10.36
C LYS A 15 4.74 -14.19 9.05
N ASP A 16 4.05 -14.31 7.92
CA ASP A 16 4.65 -14.55 6.62
C ASP A 16 4.64 -13.27 5.79
N GLU A 17 5.78 -12.97 5.16
CA GLU A 17 5.89 -11.88 4.19
C GLU A 17 5.28 -12.32 2.87
N VAL A 18 4.32 -11.52 2.38
CA VAL A 18 3.56 -11.82 1.16
C VAL A 18 3.69 -10.66 0.18
N LYS A 19 3.61 -10.98 -1.12
CA LYS A 19 3.67 -9.95 -2.18
C LYS A 19 2.31 -9.32 -2.45
N GLU A 20 1.23 -10.06 -2.21
CA GLU A 20 -0.14 -9.63 -2.42
C GLU A 20 -1.03 -10.18 -1.31
N VAL A 21 -2.13 -9.49 -1.04
CA VAL A 21 -3.22 -10.02 -0.23
C VAL A 21 -4.52 -9.84 -1.01
N ARG A 22 -5.38 -10.85 -0.93
CA ARG A 22 -6.70 -10.80 -1.55
C ARG A 22 -7.69 -10.07 -0.65
N GLU A 23 -8.73 -9.53 -1.26
CA GLU A 23 -9.86 -8.95 -0.53
C GLU A 23 -10.43 -9.92 0.51
N GLY A 24 -10.85 -9.37 1.67
CA GLY A 24 -11.44 -10.15 2.76
C GLY A 24 -10.44 -10.86 3.68
N TYR A 25 -9.13 -10.74 3.44
CA TYR A 25 -8.09 -11.28 4.34
C TYR A 25 -7.46 -10.18 5.20
N GLU A 26 -7.21 -10.50 6.46
CA GLU A 26 -6.41 -9.65 7.34
C GLU A 26 -4.94 -9.61 6.89
N CYS A 27 -4.40 -8.40 6.81
CA CYS A 27 -3.00 -8.15 6.52
C CYS A 27 -2.45 -7.05 7.42
N GLY A 28 -1.16 -7.15 7.73
CA GLY A 28 -0.36 -6.08 8.31
C GLY A 28 0.43 -5.40 7.21
N MET A 29 0.36 -4.08 7.15
CA MET A 29 1.08 -3.25 6.20
C MET A 29 1.89 -2.20 6.94
N ALA A 30 3.09 -1.91 6.45
CA ALA A 30 3.91 -0.79 6.91
C ALA A 30 4.40 -0.01 5.71
N PHE A 31 4.43 1.31 5.81
CA PHE A 31 4.91 2.21 4.75
C PHE A 31 6.33 2.66 5.05
N GLU A 32 7.06 3.05 4.01
CA GLU A 32 8.41 3.60 4.18
C GLU A 32 8.34 4.98 4.83
N ASN A 33 8.93 5.13 6.01
CA ASN A 33 8.95 6.38 6.80
C ASN A 33 7.56 6.89 7.24
N TYR A 34 6.59 5.99 7.43
CA TYR A 34 5.27 6.35 7.92
C TYR A 34 4.69 5.30 8.87
N ASP A 35 4.47 5.72 10.12
CA ASP A 35 3.99 4.89 11.22
C ASP A 35 2.67 5.40 11.84
N ASP A 36 2.16 6.57 11.42
CA ASP A 36 0.96 7.21 12.00
C ASP A 36 -0.34 6.78 11.28
N ILE A 37 -0.48 5.48 10.98
CA ILE A 37 -1.73 4.92 10.40
C ILE A 37 -2.77 4.83 11.52
N LYS A 38 -3.95 5.42 11.33
CA LYS A 38 -5.03 5.39 12.31
C LYS A 38 -6.22 4.59 11.81
N VAL A 39 -7.00 4.10 12.77
CA VAL A 39 -8.24 3.39 12.46
C VAL A 39 -9.20 4.36 11.78
N GLY A 40 -9.64 4.02 10.57
CA GLY A 40 -10.49 4.86 9.73
C GLY A 40 -9.77 5.50 8.54
N ASP A 41 -8.44 5.39 8.45
CA ASP A 41 -7.71 5.79 7.23
C ASP A 41 -8.09 4.89 6.04
N THR A 42 -8.26 5.52 4.88
CA THR A 42 -8.49 4.82 3.61
C THR A 42 -7.19 4.81 2.84
N ILE A 43 -6.73 3.61 2.48
CA ILE A 43 -5.48 3.40 1.77
C ILE A 43 -5.82 3.02 0.33
N GLU A 44 -5.31 3.80 -0.62
CA GLU A 44 -5.51 3.57 -2.05
C GLU A 44 -4.19 3.15 -2.68
N ALA A 45 -4.14 1.91 -3.18
CA ALA A 45 -3.00 1.40 -3.91
C ALA A 45 -3.23 1.63 -5.41
N PHE A 46 -2.27 2.27 -6.07
CA PHE A 46 -2.30 2.50 -7.51
C PHE A 46 -1.00 2.00 -8.15
N GLU A 47 -1.11 1.52 -9.38
CA GLU A 47 0.03 1.23 -10.24
C GLU A 47 0.26 2.44 -11.16
N THR A 48 1.51 2.87 -11.31
CA THR A 48 1.85 3.93 -12.26
C THR A 48 2.29 3.28 -13.56
N ASP A 49 1.51 3.46 -14.63
CA ASP A 49 1.85 2.98 -15.96
C ASP A 49 2.37 4.15 -16.83
N GLU A 50 3.58 4.00 -17.39
CA GLU A 50 4.18 5.01 -18.27
C GLU A 50 3.68 4.82 -19.72
N VAL A 51 2.62 5.54 -20.07
CA VAL A 51 2.13 5.58 -21.46
C VAL A 51 3.01 6.48 -22.34
N ALA A 52 3.77 5.86 -23.25
CA ALA A 52 4.54 6.59 -24.25
C ALA A 52 3.61 7.31 -25.24
N ARG A 53 3.66 8.64 -25.26
CA ARG A 53 2.85 9.46 -26.16
C ARG A 53 3.39 9.33 -27.59
N ALA A 54 2.59 8.75 -28.49
CA ALA A 54 2.88 8.81 -29.93
C ALA A 54 2.52 10.21 -30.48
N LEU A 55 3.44 10.79 -31.26
CA LEU A 55 3.30 12.08 -31.95
C LEU A 55 2.68 11.92 -33.34
#